data_AF-A0A9D4GX00-F1
#
_entry.id   AF-A0A9D4GX00-F1
#
_cell.length_a   1.000
_cell.length_b   1.000
_cell.length_c   1.000
_cell.angle_alpha   90.00
_cell.angle_beta   90.00
_cell.angle_gamma   90.00
#
_symmetry.space_group_name_H-M   'P 1'
#
loop_
_entity.id
_entity.type
_entity.pdbx_description
1 polymer ?
#
loop_
_entity_poly.entity_id
_entity_poly.type
_entity_poly.pdbx_seq_one_letter_code
_entity_poly.pdbx_strand_id
1 'polypeptide(L)'
;MVCFNAMGDYIPPLIVYPGERFRNTGIDSFAEAIYGHTKNGWMDSELFVSFLHHLSDYVKEKSIPLPVLLFVDGHATHATCCCSILF
;
A
#
# COMPACT_ATOMS: atom_id res chain seq x y z
N MET A 1 3.07 -4.09 3.59
CA MET A 1 2.56 -2.98 4.41
C MET A 1 1.11 -3.26 4.75
N VAL A 2 0.74 -3.01 6.01
CA VAL A 2 -0.61 -3.23 6.53
C VAL A 2 -1.09 -1.92 7.13
N CYS A 3 -2.33 -1.54 6.84
CA CYS A 3 -2.97 -0.36 7.40
C CYS A 3 -4.34 -0.76 7.96
N PHE A 4 -4.65 -0.23 9.14
CA PHE A 4 -5.90 -0.53 9.84
C PHE A 4 -6.41 0.73 10.53
N ASN A 5 -7.71 0.77 10.80
CA ASN A 5 -8.36 1.86 11.53
C ASN A 5 -8.59 1.47 13.01
N ALA A 6 -9.05 2.43 13.82
CA ALA A 6 -9.35 2.20 15.22
C ALA A 6 -10.58 1.29 15.46
N MET A 7 -11.45 1.12 14.45
CA MET A 7 -12.60 0.21 14.50
C MET A 7 -12.18 -1.26 14.30
N GLY A 8 -10.93 -1.51 13.87
CA GLY A 8 -10.41 -2.83 13.59
C GLY A 8 -10.58 -3.27 12.14
N ASP A 9 -11.07 -2.41 11.26
CA ASP A 9 -11.06 -2.68 9.82
C ASP A 9 -9.64 -2.51 9.28
N TYR A 10 -9.27 -3.38 8.35
CA TYR A 10 -7.99 -3.31 7.66
C TYR A 10 -8.19 -3.10 6.16
N ILE A 11 -7.25 -2.40 5.56
CA ILE A 11 -7.14 -2.28 4.11
C ILE A 11 -6.38 -3.52 3.64
N PRO A 12 -6.77 -4.13 2.51
CA PRO A 12 -6.02 -5.26 1.97
C PRO A 12 -4.52 -4.93 1.85
N PRO A 13 -3.63 -5.81 2.33
CA PRO A 13 -2.24 -5.47 2.49
C PRO A 13 -1.49 -5.46 1.16
N LEU A 14 -0.42 -4.66 1.08
CA LEU A 14 0.57 -4.75 0.02
C LEU A 14 1.66 -5.76 0.42
N ILE A 15 1.78 -6.84 -0.35
CA ILE A 15 2.81 -7.87 -0.19
C ILE A 15 3.91 -7.60 -1.21
N VAL A 16 5.15 -7.46 -0.75
CA VAL A 16 6.31 -7.18 -1.60
C VAL A 16 7.21 -8.40 -1.67
N TYR A 17 7.47 -8.87 -2.89
CA TYR A 17 8.39 -9.98 -3.14
C TYR A 17 9.77 -9.48 -3.61
N PRO A 18 10.87 -10.12 -3.18
CA PRO A 18 12.18 -9.85 -3.74
C PRO A 18 12.33 -10.41 -5.16
N GLY A 19 12.98 -9.63 -6.01
CA GLY A 19 13.38 -10.01 -7.36
C GLY A 19 12.62 -9.27 -8.46
N GLU A 20 13.24 -9.21 -9.64
CA GLU A 20 12.65 -8.53 -10.81
C GLU A 20 11.69 -9.44 -11.61
N ARG A 21 11.69 -10.75 -11.34
CA ARG A 21 10.94 -11.74 -12.11
C ARG A 21 9.73 -12.21 -11.31
N PHE A 22 8.54 -11.84 -11.78
CA PHE A 22 7.28 -12.25 -11.20
C PHE A 22 7.13 -13.78 -11.29
N ARG A 23 7.20 -14.46 -10.15
CA ARG A 23 6.83 -15.87 -10.03
C ARG A 23 5.43 -15.90 -9.43
N ASN A 24 4.44 -16.41 -10.16
CA ASN A 24 3.05 -16.51 -9.69
C ASN A 24 2.84 -17.47 -8.51
N THR A 25 3.92 -18.04 -7.96
CA THR A 25 3.87 -18.99 -6.85
C THR A 25 3.46 -18.28 -5.56
N GLY A 26 2.21 -18.50 -5.13
CA GLY A 26 1.68 -18.05 -3.83
C GLY A 26 0.73 -16.86 -3.86
N ILE A 27 0.53 -16.23 -5.03
CA ILE A 27 -0.34 -15.06 -5.23
C ILE A 27 -1.82 -15.39 -4.99
N ASP A 28 -2.23 -16.62 -5.24
CA ASP A 28 -3.63 -17.05 -5.07
C ASP A 28 -4.04 -17.25 -3.60
N SER A 29 -3.11 -17.10 -2.66
CA SER A 29 -3.38 -17.37 -1.24
C SER A 29 -4.18 -16.24 -0.57
N PHE A 30 -4.14 -15.02 -1.12
CA PHE A 30 -4.84 -13.86 -0.58
C PHE A 30 -5.33 -12.95 -1.72
N ALA A 31 -6.55 -13.21 -2.19
CA ALA A 31 -7.09 -12.60 -3.41
C ALA A 31 -7.24 -11.07 -3.33
N GLU A 32 -7.43 -10.53 -2.13
CA GLU A 32 -7.66 -9.09 -1.91
C GLU A 32 -6.35 -8.30 -1.81
N ALA A 33 -5.20 -8.96 -1.59
CA ALA A 33 -3.92 -8.27 -1.42
C ALA A 33 -3.41 -7.73 -2.75
N ILE A 34 -2.68 -6.62 -2.64
CA ILE A 34 -1.89 -6.12 -3.74
C ILE A 34 -0.50 -6.74 -3.67
N TYR A 35 0.03 -7.09 -4.84
CA TYR A 35 1.34 -7.69 -4.96
C TYR A 35 2.28 -6.74 -5.71
N GLY A 36 3.40 -6.43 -5.06
CA GLY A 36 4.48 -5.65 -5.63
C GLY A 36 5.79 -6.43 -5.62
N HIS A 37 6.78 -5.94 -6.36
CA HIS A 37 8.11 -6.52 -6.36
C HIS A 37 9.18 -5.43 -6.38
N THR A 38 10.27 -5.67 -5.66
CA THR A 38 11.44 -4.80 -5.69
C THR A 38 12.70 -5.66 -5.72
N LYS A 39 13.83 -5.08 -6.15
CA LYS A 39 15.10 -5.82 -6.28
C LYS A 39 15.53 -6.49 -4.97
N ASN A 40 15.26 -5.84 -3.85
CA ASN A 40 15.64 -6.28 -2.51
C ASN A 40 14.47 -6.84 -1.68
N GLY A 41 13.23 -6.78 -2.18
CA GLY A 41 12.01 -7.20 -1.47
C GLY A 41 11.53 -6.22 -0.40
N TRP A 42 12.15 -5.05 -0.31
CA TRP A 42 11.73 -3.98 0.60
C TRP A 42 10.80 -3.01 -0.11
N MET A 43 10.08 -2.20 0.66
CA MET A 43 9.27 -1.12 0.10
C MET A 43 10.16 -0.07 -0.57
N ASP A 44 9.70 0.45 -1.70
CA ASP A 44 10.24 1.65 -2.34
C ASP A 44 9.15 2.71 -2.49
N SER A 45 9.54 3.89 -2.97
CA SER A 45 8.62 5.02 -3.12
C SER A 45 7.54 4.79 -4.18
N GLU A 46 7.83 4.03 -5.23
CA GLU A 46 6.89 3.76 -6.33
C GLU A 46 5.78 2.81 -5.88
N LEU A 47 6.13 1.74 -5.17
CA LEU A 47 5.16 0.84 -4.54
C LEU A 47 4.37 1.55 -3.44
N PHE A 48 4.99 2.47 -2.71
CA PHE A 48 4.26 3.26 -1.73
C PHE A 48 3.19 4.16 -2.36
N VAL A 49 3.50 4.85 -3.46
CA VAL A 49 2.50 5.62 -4.23
C VAL A 49 1.40 4.69 -4.77
N SER A 50 1.76 3.52 -5.29
CA SER A 50 0.79 2.51 -5.74
C SER A 50 -0.15 2.08 -4.61
N PHE A 51 0.36 1.94 -3.39
CA PHE A 51 -0.47 1.68 -2.22
C PHE A 51 -1.39 2.84 -1.86
N LEU A 52 -0.95 4.10 -2.00
CA LEU A 52 -1.82 5.26 -1.72
C LEU A 52 -3.00 5.33 -2.69
N HIS A 53 -2.79 4.98 -3.95
CA HIS A 53 -3.90 4.83 -4.90
C HIS A 53 -4.88 3.75 -4.45
N HIS A 54 -4.38 2.58 -4.04
CA HIS A 54 -5.23 1.54 -3.49
C HIS A 54 -6.02 1.99 -2.26
N LEU A 55 -5.38 2.73 -1.34
CA LEU A 55 -6.03 3.31 -0.17
C LEU A 55 -7.13 4.28 -0.59
N SER A 56 -6.87 5.15 -1.58
CA SER A 56 -7.87 6.08 -2.10
C SER A 56 -9.08 5.35 -2.69
N ASP A 57 -8.85 4.27 -3.44
CA ASP A 57 -9.93 3.47 -4.02
C ASP A 57 -10.71 2.71 -2.96
N TYR A 58 -10.04 2.16 -1.95
CA TYR A 58 -10.69 1.53 -0.80
C TYR A 58 -11.57 2.53 -0.02
N VAL A 59 -11.07 3.74 0.21
CA VAL A 59 -11.81 4.84 0.87
C VAL A 59 -13.09 5.18 0.10
N LYS A 60 -13.02 5.26 -1.23
CA LYS A 60 -14.19 5.50 -2.09
C LYS A 60 -15.16 4.33 -2.07
N GLU A 61 -14.67 3.10 -2.19
CA GLU A 61 -15.49 1.88 -2.17
C GLU A 61 -16.27 1.75 -0.87
N LYS A 62 -15.61 2.02 0.27
CA LYS A 62 -16.24 2.02 1.60
C LYS A 62 -17.02 3.29 1.93
N SER A 63 -17.07 4.26 1.01
CA SER A 63 -17.77 5.54 1.20
C SER A 63 -17.35 6.26 2.50
N ILE A 64 -16.06 6.23 2.83
CA ILE A 64 -15.51 6.87 4.02
C ILE A 64 -15.53 8.40 3.80
N PRO A 65 -16.03 9.20 4.75
CA PRO A 65 -16.08 10.65 4.61
C PRO A 65 -14.67 11.25 4.60
N LEU A 66 -14.45 12.18 3.66
CA LEU A 66 -13.21 12.94 3.55
C LEU A 66 -13.24 14.17 4.49
N PRO A 67 -12.08 14.62 5.02
CA PRO A 67 -10.73 14.13 4.74
C PRO A 67 -10.34 12.90 5.57
N VAL A 68 -9.51 12.03 4.99
CA VAL A 68 -8.91 10.88 5.69
C VAL A 68 -7.52 11.26 6.20
N LEU A 69 -7.28 11.03 7.49
CA LEU A 69 -5.98 11.24 8.11
C LEU A 69 -5.19 9.93 8.12
N LEU A 70 -4.10 9.90 7.34
CA LEU A 70 -3.17 8.76 7.30
C LEU A 70 -1.92 9.07 8.13
N PHE A 71 -1.65 8.26 9.15
CA PHE A 71 -0.41 8.30 9.90
C PHE A 71 0.61 7.33 9.27
N VAL A 72 1.79 7.85 8.93
CA VAL A 72 2.89 7.07 8.35
C VAL A 72 4.14 7.30 9.19
N ASP A 73 5.01 6.30 9.29
CA ASP A 73 6.30 6.47 9.94
C ASP A 73 7.26 7.30 9.06
N GLY A 74 8.28 7.91 9.68
CA GLY A 74 9.19 8.85 9.01
C GLY A 74 10.20 8.21 8.04
N HIS A 75 9.91 7.04 7.46
CA HIS A 75 10.82 6.38 6.54
C HIS A 75 10.97 7.18 5.24
N ALA A 76 12.17 7.23 4.67
CA ALA A 76 12.49 8.07 3.51
C ALA A 76 11.62 7.76 2.27
N THR A 77 11.15 6.52 2.12
CA THR A 77 10.24 6.07 1.06
C THR A 77 8.85 6.70 1.18
N HIS A 78 8.42 7.04 2.40
CA HIS A 78 7.16 7.72 2.67
C HIS A 78 7.25 9.24 2.52
N ALA A 79 8.46 9.79 2.60
CA ALA A 79 8.74 11.23 2.51
C ALA A 79 9.17 11.67 1.10
N THR A 80 8.96 10.85 0.07
CA THR A 80 9.32 11.22 -1.30
C THR A 80 8.33 12.26 -1.85
N CYS A 81 8.81 13.28 -2.55
CA CYS A 81 8.04 14.47 -3.00
C CYS A 81 6.71 14.16 -3.72
N CYS A 82 6.64 13.04 -4.44
CA CYS A 82 5.42 12.58 -5.12
C CYS A 82 4.28 12.22 -4.14
N CYS A 83 4.62 11.74 -2.95
CA CYS A 83 3.67 11.36 -1.91
C CYS A 83 3.01 12.57 -1.23
N SER A 84 3.71 13.69 -1.11
CA SER A 84 3.22 14.91 -0.44
C SER A 84 2.13 15.68 -1.21
N ILE A 85 1.81 15.27 -2.45
CA ILE A 85 0.87 15.98 -3.33
C ILE A 85 -0.55 15.33 -3.30
N LEU A 86 -0.72 14.20 -2.60
CA LEU A 86 -1.96 13.41 -2.63
C LEU A 86 -2.95 13.63 -1.45
N PHE A 87 -2.77 14.68 -0.64
CA PHE A 87 -3.66 15.04 0.47
C PHE A 87 -4.32 16.39 0.28
#